data_AF-A0A7S7NY44-F1
#
_entry.id   AF-A0A7S7NY44-F1
#
_cell.length_a   1.000
_cell.length_b   1.000
_cell.length_c   1.000
_cell.angle_alpha   90.00
_cell.angle_beta   90.00
_cell.angle_gamma   90.00
#
_symmetry.space_group_name_H-M   'P 1'
#
loop_
_entity.id
_entity.type
_entity.pdbx_description
1 polymer ?
#
loop_
_entity_poly.entity_id
_entity_poly.type
_entity_poly.pdbx_seq_one_letter_code
_entity_poly.pdbx_strand_id
1 'polypeptide(L)'
;MNPTTTAALLRMEEEDFLIALDDLAALADSLDARANPLSLIPPGPGGNRTTAAAAAFQALSPEAQVRLAVAIAILRAPAKMAHWHHSIADETVSRSVLAWSTSVDDSIVGLAGTVDPRRITFWTQASVTASISKMLAAGSSLSNDEIGCKLSTPAVVVFLAVLGQMQAARLHGMLTHCAPAATFSREEILERLRDAASEDFRWPLLFVEKLIPGQLVTSLTDHEVASALGELMRAGLVETAAESRIPRYELTTGGKVLADGVLHEVSKVALGVTEPQADGQLGRDIVLLVRSTYHLFLFAMAGQTGAIAALDQDELAASLHFALRPPSPPPIVREPAPVAAPEPPATAAAPPPLPAKDWYVIHAGQSRGPIDEATLLKMLPSLPAETLVWNQDLPNWMTAREAGLMPAPAVQVCARCGTVRDPNQRFCANCGLPQG
;
A
#
# COMPACT_ATOMS: atom_id res chain seq x y z
N MET A 1 40.35 -6.42 -8.23
CA MET A 1 40.47 -5.07 -7.64
C MET A 1 40.74 -5.27 -6.16
N ASN A 2 41.86 -4.75 -5.64
CA ASN A 2 42.15 -4.83 -4.20
C ASN A 2 41.15 -3.93 -3.46
N PRO A 3 40.50 -4.41 -2.38
CA PRO A 3 39.74 -3.55 -1.49
C PRO A 3 40.75 -2.67 -0.73
N THR A 4 41.17 -1.58 -1.35
CA THR A 4 41.86 -0.50 -0.67
C THR A 4 40.98 -0.07 0.50
N THR A 5 41.56 0.07 1.68
CA THR A 5 40.94 0.51 2.92
C THR A 5 40.11 1.78 2.67
N THR A 6 38.82 1.63 2.36
CA THR A 6 37.91 2.75 2.17
C THR A 6 37.75 3.39 3.55
N ALA A 7 38.42 4.52 3.78
CA ALA A 7 38.20 5.32 4.97
C ALA A 7 36.70 5.62 5.07
N ALA A 8 36.14 5.52 6.29
CA ALA A 8 34.74 5.83 6.56
C ALA A 8 34.40 7.20 5.95
N LEU A 9 33.50 7.20 4.96
CA LEU A 9 33.17 8.41 4.21
C LEU A 9 31.98 9.09 4.89
N LEU A 10 32.25 9.73 6.03
CA LEU A 10 31.31 10.65 6.67
C LEU A 10 31.71 12.07 6.30
N ARG A 11 30.90 12.73 5.48
CA ARG A 11 31.11 14.12 5.06
C ARG A 11 29.85 14.93 5.29
N MET A 12 30.03 16.16 5.74
CA MET A 12 28.97 17.15 5.83
C MET A 12 29.09 18.08 4.63
N GLU A 13 28.06 18.15 3.81
CA GLU A 13 27.96 19.08 2.68
C GLU A 13 26.79 20.02 2.95
N GLU A 14 27.09 21.29 3.23
CA GLU A 14 26.14 22.30 3.70
C GLU A 14 25.46 21.88 5.02
N GLU A 15 24.33 21.18 4.93
CA GLU A 15 23.53 20.67 6.05
C GLU A 15 23.22 19.17 5.95
N ASP A 16 23.70 18.51 4.91
CA ASP A 16 23.43 17.11 4.63
C ASP A 16 24.60 16.23 5.10
N PHE A 17 24.30 14.99 5.48
CA PHE A 17 25.32 13.99 5.78
C PHE A 17 25.42 12.98 4.64
N LEU A 18 26.61 12.81 4.08
CA LEU A 18 26.92 11.69 3.20
C LEU A 18 27.55 10.57 4.03
N ILE A 19 26.95 9.38 3.97
CA ILE A 19 27.38 8.23 4.76
C ILE A 19 27.19 6.92 3.99
N ALA A 20 28.17 6.03 4.08
CA ALA A 20 28.04 4.67 3.55
C ALA A 20 27.00 3.87 4.35
N LEU A 21 26.26 2.98 3.69
CA LEU A 21 25.15 2.27 4.35
C LEU A 21 25.65 1.38 5.49
N ASP A 22 26.82 0.77 5.31
CA ASP A 22 27.46 -0.05 6.32
C ASP A 22 27.95 0.76 7.52
N ASP A 23 28.46 1.98 7.29
CA ASP A 23 28.90 2.89 8.35
C ASP A 23 27.69 3.45 9.11
N LEU A 24 26.57 3.72 8.41
CA LEU A 24 25.30 4.12 9.02
C LEU A 24 24.74 3.03 9.95
N ALA A 25 24.78 1.77 9.51
CA ALA A 25 24.37 0.64 10.34
C ALA A 25 25.29 0.45 11.56
N ALA A 26 26.60 0.54 11.36
CA ALA A 26 27.57 0.43 12.44
C ALA A 26 27.44 1.57 13.47
N LEU A 27 27.13 2.79 13.03
CA LEU A 27 26.86 3.92 13.92
C LEU A 27 25.56 3.75 14.69
N ALA A 28 24.49 3.28 14.05
CA ALA A 28 23.23 2.98 14.72
C ALA A 28 23.41 1.99 15.87
N ASP A 29 24.21 0.94 15.68
CA ASP A 29 24.54 -0.03 16.72
C ASP A 29 25.37 0.60 17.85
N SER A 30 26.34 1.47 17.52
CA SER A 30 27.18 2.15 18.52
C SER A 30 26.41 3.15 19.40
N LEU A 31 25.30 3.69 18.88
CA LEU A 31 24.41 4.62 19.57
C LEU A 31 23.28 3.91 20.33
N ASP A 32 23.27 2.58 20.37
CA ASP A 32 22.18 1.76 20.95
C ASP A 32 20.79 2.13 20.38
N ALA A 33 20.74 2.50 19.09
CA ALA A 33 19.49 2.83 18.43
C ALA A 33 18.68 1.55 18.16
N ARG A 34 17.58 1.38 18.90
CA ARG A 34 16.69 0.21 18.78
C ARG A 34 15.93 0.23 17.46
N ALA A 35 15.95 -0.86 16.72
CA ALA A 35 15.19 -1.01 15.48
C ALA A 35 13.71 -1.36 15.74
N ASN A 36 12.81 -0.91 14.86
CA ASN A 36 11.42 -1.35 14.82
C ASN A 36 11.09 -2.00 13.45
N PRO A 37 9.86 -2.50 13.21
CA PRO A 37 9.47 -3.11 11.93
C PRO A 37 9.58 -2.19 10.70
N LEU A 38 9.70 -0.87 10.89
CA LEU A 38 9.85 0.14 9.84
C LEU A 38 11.30 0.65 9.70
N SER A 39 12.28 0.04 10.36
CA SER A 39 13.69 0.45 10.31
C SER A 39 14.19 0.54 8.87
N LEU A 40 14.75 1.70 8.52
CA LEU A 40 15.35 1.97 7.20
C LEU A 40 16.84 1.66 7.15
N ILE A 41 17.46 1.50 8.32
CA ILE A 41 18.85 1.12 8.46
C ILE A 41 18.91 -0.41 8.59
N PRO A 42 19.61 -1.12 7.68
CA PRO A 42 19.77 -2.57 7.79
C PRO A 42 20.53 -2.95 9.07
N PRO A 43 20.45 -4.22 9.53
CA PRO A 43 21.31 -4.70 10.60
C PRO A 43 22.79 -4.58 10.17
N GLY A 44 23.65 -4.12 11.07
CA GLY A 44 25.06 -3.92 10.78
C GLY A 44 25.80 -5.24 10.53
N PRO A 45 26.89 -5.24 9.74
CA PRO A 45 27.67 -6.43 9.44
C PRO A 45 28.44 -7.03 10.65
N GLY A 46 28.40 -6.39 11.83
CA GLY A 46 29.19 -6.77 13.00
C GLY A 46 30.70 -6.55 12.85
N GLY A 47 31.41 -6.20 13.93
CA GLY A 47 32.88 -6.20 13.98
C GLY A 47 33.60 -4.85 13.76
N ASN A 48 34.82 -4.90 13.19
CA ASN A 48 35.82 -3.81 13.17
C ASN A 48 35.36 -2.48 12.52
N ARG A 49 34.31 -2.49 11.68
CA ARG A 49 33.78 -1.27 11.05
C ARG A 49 33.15 -0.31 12.04
N THR A 50 32.61 -0.81 13.16
CA THR A 50 32.04 0.01 14.23
C THR A 50 33.05 1.02 14.78
N THR A 51 34.31 0.61 14.94
CA THR A 51 35.36 1.50 15.48
C THR A 51 35.69 2.64 14.54
N ALA A 52 35.77 2.37 13.22
CA ALA A 52 36.10 3.40 12.23
C ALA A 52 34.97 4.42 12.07
N ALA A 53 33.72 3.95 11.99
CA ALA A 53 32.55 4.82 11.87
C ALA A 53 32.37 5.67 13.15
N ALA A 54 32.56 5.08 14.34
CA ALA A 54 32.52 5.81 15.61
C ALA A 54 33.60 6.90 15.68
N ALA A 55 34.84 6.62 15.23
CA ALA A 55 35.89 7.63 15.19
C ALA A 55 35.55 8.79 14.23
N ALA A 56 34.99 8.49 13.05
CA ALA A 56 34.54 9.52 12.11
C ALA A 56 33.41 10.37 12.69
N PHE A 57 32.46 9.77 13.41
CA PHE A 57 31.40 10.49 14.11
C PHE A 57 31.94 11.41 15.21
N GLN A 58 32.90 10.95 16.01
CA GLN A 58 33.53 11.77 17.06
C GLN A 58 34.35 12.94 16.51
N ALA A 59 34.77 12.89 15.25
CA ALA A 59 35.46 13.99 14.57
C ALA A 59 34.51 15.11 14.10
N LEU A 60 33.18 14.89 14.11
CA LEU A 60 32.20 15.93 13.80
C LEU A 60 32.10 16.97 14.94
N SER A 61 31.56 18.16 14.64
CA SER A 61 31.23 19.14 15.67
C SER A 61 30.15 18.58 16.62
N PRO A 62 30.10 19.02 17.90
CA PRO A 62 29.08 18.54 18.85
C PRO A 62 27.65 18.70 18.36
N GLU A 63 27.35 19.81 17.67
CA GLU A 63 26.04 20.06 17.07
C GLU A 63 25.70 19.06 15.95
N ALA A 64 26.66 18.81 15.05
CA ALA A 64 26.50 17.82 13.99
C ALA A 64 26.36 16.40 14.53
N GLN A 65 27.07 16.06 15.62
CA GLN A 65 26.92 14.78 16.31
C GLN A 65 25.50 14.59 16.85
N VAL A 66 24.95 15.59 17.54
CA VAL A 66 23.57 15.55 18.06
C VAL A 66 22.58 15.41 16.92
N ARG A 67 22.71 16.24 15.87
CA ARG A 67 21.82 16.22 14.70
C ARG A 67 21.84 14.85 13.99
N LEU A 68 23.03 14.30 13.73
CA LEU A 68 23.16 12.99 13.09
C LEU A 68 22.66 11.85 14.00
N ALA A 69 22.91 11.90 15.31
CA ALA A 69 22.38 10.93 16.26
C ALA A 69 20.83 10.92 16.27
N VAL A 70 20.20 12.09 16.23
CA VAL A 70 18.74 12.22 16.08
C VAL A 70 18.28 11.60 14.75
N ALA A 71 18.93 11.92 13.63
CA ALA A 71 18.58 11.32 12.34
C ALA A 71 18.68 9.79 12.35
N ILE A 72 19.76 9.24 12.92
CA ILE A 72 19.95 7.80 13.04
C ILE A 72 18.84 7.17 13.89
N ALA A 73 18.49 7.77 15.02
CA ALA A 73 17.39 7.29 15.87
C ALA A 73 16.05 7.26 15.10
N ILE A 74 15.75 8.33 14.35
CA ILE A 74 14.53 8.43 13.54
C ILE A 74 14.53 7.38 12.41
N LEU A 75 15.63 7.20 11.69
CA LEU A 75 15.74 6.22 10.61
C LEU A 75 15.72 4.76 11.09
N ARG A 76 16.14 4.51 12.34
CA ARG A 76 16.20 3.16 12.95
C ARG A 76 14.86 2.73 13.54
N ALA A 77 14.09 3.66 14.10
CA ALA A 77 12.75 3.39 14.61
C ALA A 77 11.74 4.47 14.21
N PRO A 78 11.43 4.60 12.90
CA PRO A 78 10.46 5.58 12.46
C PRO A 78 9.06 5.21 12.97
N ALA A 79 8.31 6.21 13.44
CA ALA A 79 6.90 6.05 13.78
C ALA A 79 6.02 5.93 12.53
N LYS A 80 6.48 6.53 11.43
CA LYS A 80 5.89 6.49 10.09
C LYS A 80 7.01 6.64 9.07
N MET A 81 6.86 6.00 7.92
CA MET A 81 7.81 6.16 6.82
C MET A 81 7.08 6.38 5.49
N ALA A 82 7.77 6.96 4.52
CA ALA A 82 7.25 7.10 3.17
C ALA A 82 8.37 6.85 2.16
N HIS A 83 8.11 5.98 1.20
CA HIS A 83 8.94 5.88 0.01
C HIS A 83 8.48 6.94 -0.99
N TRP A 84 9.43 7.73 -1.47
CA TRP A 84 9.18 8.80 -2.42
C TRP A 84 10.06 8.59 -3.64
N HIS A 85 9.40 8.27 -4.76
CA HIS A 85 10.01 8.14 -6.06
C HIS A 85 9.56 9.29 -6.95
N HIS A 86 10.45 9.83 -7.78
CA HIS A 86 10.03 10.76 -8.81
C HIS A 86 10.87 10.62 -10.06
N SER A 87 10.28 11.02 -11.18
CA SER A 87 11.02 11.33 -12.41
C SER A 87 10.61 12.68 -12.96
N ILE A 88 11.59 13.37 -13.53
CA ILE A 88 11.38 14.56 -14.36
C ILE A 88 11.72 14.13 -15.78
N ALA A 89 10.69 14.12 -16.63
CA ALA A 89 10.69 13.45 -17.92
C ALA A 89 11.22 12.00 -17.80
N ASP A 90 11.99 11.57 -18.80
CA ASP A 90 12.66 10.26 -18.86
C ASP A 90 14.15 10.33 -18.45
N GLU A 91 14.62 11.47 -17.94
CA GLU A 91 16.06 11.74 -17.75
C GLU A 91 16.54 11.45 -16.34
N THR A 92 15.70 11.73 -15.34
CA THR A 92 16.11 11.68 -13.94
C THR A 92 15.17 10.81 -13.14
N VAL A 93 15.75 9.99 -12.28
CA VAL A 93 15.01 9.17 -11.32
C VAL A 93 15.65 9.36 -9.97
N SER A 94 14.82 9.70 -9.00
CA SER A 94 15.24 9.73 -7.60
C SER A 94 14.39 8.78 -6.79
N ARG A 95 15.04 8.11 -5.85
CA ARG A 95 14.42 7.26 -4.84
C ARG A 95 14.90 7.73 -3.49
N SER A 96 13.96 8.14 -2.67
CA SER A 96 14.20 8.62 -1.31
C SER A 96 13.25 7.92 -0.37
N VAL A 97 13.66 7.78 0.88
CA VAL A 97 12.77 7.37 1.96
C VAL A 97 12.72 8.48 2.99
N LEU A 98 11.51 8.80 3.45
CA LEU A 98 11.23 9.78 4.47
C LEU A 98 10.84 9.04 5.76
N ALA A 99 11.31 9.53 6.90
CA ALA A 99 11.06 8.97 8.20
C ALA A 99 10.58 10.05 9.17
N TRP A 100 9.53 9.74 9.93
CA TRP A 100 8.98 10.59 10.98
C TRP A 100 9.25 9.99 12.35
N SER A 101 9.35 10.84 13.35
CA SER A 101 9.33 10.45 14.77
C SER A 101 8.22 11.16 15.51
N THR A 102 7.73 10.54 16.58
CA THR A 102 6.83 11.18 17.55
C THR A 102 7.57 12.03 18.58
N SER A 103 8.91 11.93 18.64
CA SER A 103 9.73 12.64 19.62
C SER A 103 10.25 14.00 19.15
N VAL A 104 10.18 14.29 17.85
CA VAL A 104 10.67 15.54 17.26
C VAL A 104 9.59 16.11 16.37
N ASP A 105 8.99 17.21 16.81
CA ASP A 105 7.91 17.88 16.09
C ASP A 105 8.39 18.41 14.72
N ASP A 106 7.55 18.26 13.71
CA ASP A 106 7.72 18.76 12.33
C ASP A 106 9.09 18.45 11.68
N SER A 107 9.75 17.37 12.11
CA SER A 107 11.04 16.95 11.55
C SER A 107 10.89 15.63 10.81
N ILE A 108 11.19 15.67 9.51
CA ILE A 108 11.21 14.52 8.61
C ILE A 108 12.66 14.28 8.21
N VAL A 109 13.15 13.06 8.42
CA VAL A 109 14.51 12.68 8.01
C VAL A 109 14.42 11.95 6.68
N GLY A 110 15.07 12.50 5.65
CA GLY A 110 15.15 11.90 4.33
C GLY A 110 16.46 11.14 4.15
N LEU A 111 16.38 9.89 3.70
CA LEU A 111 17.51 9.08 3.24
C LEU A 111 17.39 8.91 1.72
N ALA A 112 18.30 9.53 0.97
CA ALA A 112 18.28 9.54 -0.48
C ALA A 112 19.55 8.90 -1.08
N GLY A 113 19.41 8.33 -2.27
CA GLY A 113 20.52 7.79 -3.05
C GLY A 113 20.19 6.45 -3.67
N THR A 114 20.65 6.22 -4.90
CA THR A 114 20.55 4.93 -5.60
C THR A 114 21.79 4.07 -5.35
N VAL A 115 22.96 4.70 -5.20
CA VAL A 115 24.24 4.06 -4.84
C VAL A 115 24.74 4.52 -3.46
N ASP A 116 25.75 3.85 -2.93
CA ASP A 116 26.51 4.26 -1.74
C ASP A 116 27.55 5.32 -2.16
N PRO A 117 27.73 6.45 -1.44
CA PRO A 117 27.11 6.82 -0.15
C PRO A 117 25.66 7.29 -0.26
N ARG A 118 24.91 7.12 0.83
CA ARG A 118 23.56 7.67 1.00
C ARG A 118 23.64 9.07 1.60
N ARG A 119 22.67 9.90 1.23
CA ARG A 119 22.52 11.26 1.75
C ARG A 119 21.39 11.32 2.79
N ILE A 120 21.70 11.79 3.99
CA ILE A 120 20.74 12.09 5.05
C ILE A 120 20.45 13.59 5.03
N THR A 121 19.17 13.93 4.97
CA THR A 121 18.64 15.29 4.81
C THR A 121 17.53 15.52 5.83
N PHE A 122 17.31 16.78 6.23
CA PHE A 122 16.23 17.16 7.14
C PHE A 122 15.18 17.98 6.38
N TRP A 123 13.92 17.66 6.62
CA TRP A 123 12.78 18.30 5.97
C TRP A 123 11.71 18.65 7.00
N THR A 124 10.86 19.60 6.64
CA THR A 124 9.57 19.85 7.30
C THR A 124 8.46 19.36 6.38
N GLN A 125 7.23 19.20 6.89
CA GLN A 125 6.11 18.84 6.03
C GLN A 125 5.92 19.86 4.89
N ALA A 126 6.09 21.15 5.20
CA ALA A 126 5.98 22.23 4.23
C ALA A 126 7.06 22.15 3.15
N SER A 127 8.31 21.82 3.49
CA SER A 127 9.40 21.74 2.50
C SER A 127 9.25 20.52 1.59
N VAL A 128 8.79 19.37 2.11
CA VAL A 128 8.45 18.20 1.26
C VAL A 128 7.31 18.53 0.32
N THR A 129 6.24 19.16 0.81
CA THR A 129 5.07 19.55 0.00
C THR A 129 5.46 20.52 -1.12
N ALA A 130 6.26 21.55 -0.78
CA ALA A 130 6.78 22.51 -1.76
C ALA A 130 7.68 21.83 -2.80
N SER A 131 8.53 20.88 -2.37
CA SER A 131 9.38 20.10 -3.28
C SER A 131 8.57 19.27 -4.26
N ILE A 132 7.58 18.49 -3.77
CA ILE A 132 6.65 17.69 -4.59
C ILE A 132 5.90 18.59 -5.59
N SER A 133 5.33 19.68 -5.12
CA SER A 133 4.60 20.63 -5.97
C SER A 133 5.49 21.25 -7.05
N LYS A 134 6.76 21.55 -6.72
CA LYS A 134 7.75 22.07 -7.66
C LYS A 134 8.12 21.04 -8.73
N MET A 135 8.37 19.78 -8.36
CA MET A 135 8.69 18.73 -9.34
C MET A 135 7.52 18.48 -10.28
N LEU A 136 6.29 18.53 -9.77
CA LEU A 136 5.07 18.40 -10.57
C LEU A 136 4.72 19.67 -11.37
N ALA A 137 5.55 20.73 -11.30
CA ALA A 137 5.27 22.03 -11.91
C ALA A 137 3.83 22.52 -11.63
N ALA A 138 3.32 22.26 -10.43
CA ALA A 138 1.91 22.47 -10.07
C ALA A 138 1.50 23.95 -9.98
N GLY A 139 2.46 24.88 -10.03
CA GLY A 139 2.18 26.31 -10.13
C GLY A 139 1.82 26.80 -11.54
N SER A 140 1.78 25.91 -12.54
CA SER A 140 1.29 26.20 -13.89
C SER A 140 -0.22 25.98 -14.00
N SER A 141 -0.88 26.56 -15.00
CA SER A 141 -2.32 26.38 -15.20
C SER A 141 -2.67 24.90 -15.43
N LEU A 142 -3.48 24.33 -14.55
CA LEU A 142 -4.04 22.99 -14.67
C LEU A 142 -5.47 23.07 -15.24
N SER A 143 -5.84 22.11 -16.09
CA SER A 143 -7.21 21.94 -16.57
C SER A 143 -8.07 21.39 -15.45
N ASN A 144 -9.29 21.93 -15.31
CA ASN A 144 -10.26 21.49 -14.33
C ASN A 144 -11.25 20.50 -14.94
N ASP A 145 -10.73 19.42 -15.52
CA ASP A 145 -11.59 18.37 -16.07
C ASP A 145 -12.13 17.53 -14.91
N GLU A 146 -13.45 17.35 -14.85
CA GLU A 146 -14.13 16.56 -13.81
C GLU A 146 -13.92 15.06 -14.02
N ILE A 147 -12.67 14.59 -13.92
CA ILE A 147 -12.32 13.17 -13.93
C ILE A 147 -12.17 12.72 -12.49
N GLY A 148 -13.08 11.86 -12.02
CA GLY A 148 -13.02 11.31 -10.67
C GLY A 148 -13.81 10.01 -10.57
N CYS A 149 -13.16 8.92 -10.21
CA CYS A 149 -13.82 7.65 -9.96
C CYS A 149 -13.20 6.91 -8.77
N LYS A 150 -14.07 6.22 -8.01
CA LYS A 150 -13.67 5.28 -6.96
C LYS A 150 -13.59 3.89 -7.58
N LEU A 151 -12.52 3.18 -7.28
CA LEU A 151 -12.21 1.87 -7.84
C LEU A 151 -11.70 0.93 -6.75
N SER A 152 -11.55 -0.35 -7.07
CA SER A 152 -10.71 -1.26 -6.29
C SER A 152 -9.23 -1.03 -6.58
N THR A 153 -8.35 -1.41 -5.65
CA THR A 153 -6.89 -1.39 -5.87
C THR A 153 -6.49 -2.18 -7.14
N PRO A 154 -6.99 -3.42 -7.37
CA PRO A 154 -6.75 -4.12 -8.63
C PRO A 154 -7.19 -3.35 -9.88
N ALA A 155 -8.33 -2.65 -9.85
CA ALA A 155 -8.79 -1.86 -10.99
C ALA A 155 -7.87 -0.67 -11.30
N VAL A 156 -7.33 0.01 -10.28
CA VAL A 156 -6.31 1.07 -10.48
C VAL A 156 -5.05 0.49 -11.12
N VAL A 157 -4.54 -0.63 -10.60
CA VAL A 157 -3.33 -1.31 -11.12
C VAL A 157 -3.53 -1.78 -12.56
N VAL A 158 -4.68 -2.40 -12.86
CA VAL A 158 -5.06 -2.83 -14.21
C VAL A 158 -5.16 -1.64 -15.15
N PHE A 159 -5.73 -0.52 -14.70
CA PHE A 159 -5.79 0.68 -15.53
C PHE A 159 -4.41 1.24 -15.83
N LEU A 160 -3.49 1.29 -14.85
CA LEU A 160 -2.09 1.67 -15.11
C LEU A 160 -1.41 0.74 -16.14
N ALA A 161 -1.72 -0.56 -16.13
CA ALA A 161 -1.27 -1.49 -17.16
C ALA A 161 -1.89 -1.22 -18.54
N VAL A 162 -3.17 -0.82 -18.60
CA VAL A 162 -3.83 -0.34 -19.83
C VAL A 162 -3.12 0.90 -20.38
N LEU A 163 -2.82 1.88 -19.53
CA LEU A 163 -2.08 3.10 -19.93
C LEU A 163 -0.70 2.74 -20.50
N GLY A 164 0.02 1.85 -19.82
CA GLY A 164 1.31 1.32 -20.29
C GLY A 164 1.19 0.61 -21.65
N GLN A 165 0.12 -0.16 -21.87
CA GLN A 165 -0.11 -0.83 -23.16
C GLN A 165 -0.37 0.18 -24.29
N MET A 166 -1.15 1.24 -24.03
CA MET A 166 -1.42 2.29 -25.03
C MET A 166 -0.16 3.08 -25.38
N GLN A 167 0.67 3.40 -24.37
CA GLN A 167 1.97 4.04 -24.59
C GLN A 167 2.90 3.11 -25.39
N ALA A 168 2.95 1.81 -25.08
CA ALA A 168 3.74 0.84 -25.85
C ALA A 168 3.27 0.72 -27.31
N ALA A 169 1.96 0.61 -27.55
CA ALA A 169 1.38 0.58 -28.89
C ALA A 169 1.73 1.84 -29.69
N ARG A 170 1.76 3.01 -29.05
CA ARG A 170 2.18 4.27 -29.67
C ARG A 170 3.64 4.30 -30.03
N LEU A 171 4.53 3.95 -29.10
CA LEU A 171 5.97 3.89 -29.35
C LEU A 171 6.29 2.90 -30.48
N HIS A 172 5.59 1.76 -30.52
CA HIS A 172 5.70 0.81 -31.61
C HIS A 172 5.22 1.38 -32.95
N GLY A 173 4.08 2.08 -32.98
CA GLY A 173 3.59 2.76 -34.18
C GLY A 173 4.56 3.82 -34.70
N MET A 174 5.19 4.59 -33.81
CA MET A 174 6.23 5.57 -34.15
C MET A 174 7.46 4.90 -34.78
N LEU A 175 7.93 3.79 -34.18
CA LEU A 175 9.09 3.05 -34.67
C LEU A 175 8.85 2.39 -36.03
N THR A 176 7.61 1.94 -36.28
CA THR A 176 7.21 1.21 -37.50
C THR A 176 6.56 2.09 -38.56
N HIS A 177 6.40 3.39 -38.29
CA HIS A 177 5.65 4.34 -39.12
C HIS A 177 4.21 3.88 -39.42
N CYS A 178 3.58 3.19 -38.46
CA CYS A 178 2.21 2.68 -38.55
C CYS A 178 1.28 3.42 -37.57
N ALA A 179 -0.02 3.41 -37.85
CA ALA A 179 -1.01 3.86 -36.88
C ALA A 179 -0.96 2.95 -35.63
N PRO A 180 -0.94 3.52 -34.42
CA PRO A 180 -0.91 2.71 -33.21
C PRO A 180 -2.22 1.96 -33.01
N ALA A 181 -2.14 0.77 -32.41
CA ALA A 181 -3.33 0.02 -32.06
C ALA A 181 -4.18 0.81 -31.05
N ALA A 182 -5.45 1.06 -31.38
CA ALA A 182 -6.41 1.76 -30.53
C ALA A 182 -7.15 0.81 -29.56
N THR A 183 -6.94 -0.51 -29.69
CA THR A 183 -7.60 -1.53 -28.88
C THR A 183 -6.57 -2.42 -28.22
N PHE A 184 -6.91 -2.97 -27.06
CA PHE A 184 -6.07 -3.90 -26.31
C PHE A 184 -6.85 -5.16 -25.91
N SER A 185 -6.10 -6.21 -25.58
CA SER A 185 -6.64 -7.47 -25.07
C SER A 185 -6.24 -7.70 -23.62
N ARG A 186 -6.97 -8.58 -22.93
CA ARG A 186 -6.64 -8.98 -21.55
C ARG A 186 -5.27 -9.65 -21.43
N GLU A 187 -4.86 -10.41 -22.46
CA GLU A 187 -3.55 -11.06 -22.50
C GLU A 187 -2.41 -10.03 -22.52
N GLU A 188 -2.56 -8.97 -23.31
CA GLU A 188 -1.61 -7.85 -23.35
C GLU A 188 -1.52 -7.15 -21.97
N ILE A 189 -2.64 -6.99 -21.27
CA ILE A 189 -2.64 -6.41 -19.90
C ILE A 189 -1.88 -7.31 -18.92
N LEU A 190 -2.10 -8.63 -18.95
CA LEU A 190 -1.35 -9.58 -18.13
C LEU A 190 0.14 -9.58 -18.45
N GLU A 191 0.52 -9.39 -19.71
CA GLU A 191 1.92 -9.20 -20.11
C GLU A 191 2.51 -7.94 -19.48
N ARG A 192 1.83 -6.79 -19.57
CA ARG A 192 2.28 -5.54 -18.92
C ARG A 192 2.39 -5.66 -17.40
N LEU A 193 1.46 -6.36 -16.75
CA LEU A 193 1.52 -6.61 -15.31
C LEU A 193 2.73 -7.47 -14.93
N ARG A 194 3.07 -8.50 -15.72
CA ARG A 194 4.28 -9.31 -15.51
C ARG A 194 5.57 -8.52 -15.71
N ASP A 195 5.58 -7.63 -16.71
CA ASP A 195 6.74 -6.80 -17.05
C ASP A 195 6.96 -5.64 -16.07
N ALA A 196 6.01 -5.36 -15.17
CA ALA A 196 6.06 -4.25 -14.21
C ALA A 196 7.30 -4.27 -13.29
N ALA A 197 7.90 -5.44 -13.08
CA ALA A 197 9.10 -5.58 -12.26
C ALA A 197 10.37 -5.04 -12.96
N SER A 198 10.34 -4.91 -14.28
CA SER A 198 11.46 -4.40 -15.08
C SER A 198 11.70 -2.92 -14.81
N GLU A 199 12.95 -2.53 -14.52
CA GLU A 199 13.31 -1.14 -14.25
C GLU A 199 13.32 -0.30 -15.53
N ASP A 200 12.14 0.16 -15.95
CA ASP A 200 11.97 1.16 -17.00
C ASP A 200 11.00 2.27 -16.56
N PHE A 201 11.60 3.43 -16.28
CA PHE A 201 10.94 4.59 -15.64
C PHE A 201 9.97 5.33 -16.55
N ARG A 202 9.92 4.98 -17.83
CA ARG A 202 8.89 5.46 -18.75
C ARG A 202 7.52 4.92 -18.35
N TRP A 203 7.46 3.72 -17.74
CA TRP A 203 6.19 3.09 -17.39
C TRP A 203 5.70 3.52 -16.00
N PRO A 204 4.49 4.10 -15.88
CA PRO A 204 3.94 4.50 -14.58
C PRO A 204 3.78 3.33 -13.60
N LEU A 205 3.50 2.13 -14.12
CA LEU A 205 3.28 0.93 -13.32
C LEU A 205 4.49 0.54 -12.46
N LEU A 206 5.72 0.80 -12.94
CA LEU A 206 6.95 0.56 -12.18
C LEU A 206 6.97 1.33 -10.84
N PHE A 207 6.49 2.58 -10.87
CA PHE A 207 6.49 3.42 -9.68
C PHE A 207 5.59 2.86 -8.58
N VAL A 208 4.49 2.23 -8.97
CA VAL A 208 3.54 1.59 -8.06
C VAL A 208 4.05 0.22 -7.63
N GLU A 209 4.62 -0.58 -8.53
CA GLU A 209 5.18 -1.91 -8.22
C GLU A 209 6.24 -1.83 -7.11
N LYS A 210 7.16 -0.85 -7.18
CA LYS A 210 8.20 -0.66 -6.15
C LYS A 210 7.64 -0.16 -4.82
N LEU A 211 6.38 0.24 -4.77
CA LEU A 211 5.70 0.74 -3.59
C LEU A 211 4.67 -0.24 -3.01
N ILE A 212 4.22 -1.26 -3.74
CA ILE A 212 3.28 -2.23 -3.17
C ILE A 212 4.07 -3.32 -2.43
N PRO A 213 3.73 -3.63 -1.17
CA PRO A 213 4.37 -4.72 -0.46
C PRO A 213 3.87 -6.05 -1.00
N GLY A 214 4.80 -6.97 -1.24
CA GLY A 214 4.48 -8.20 -1.97
C GLY A 214 4.26 -7.91 -3.45
N GLN A 215 4.49 -8.91 -4.28
CA GLN A 215 4.44 -8.82 -5.73
C GLN A 215 3.00 -8.66 -6.28
N LEU A 216 2.16 -7.79 -5.69
CA LEU A 216 0.73 -7.68 -5.99
C LEU A 216 0.47 -7.47 -7.48
N VAL A 217 1.29 -6.62 -8.12
CA VAL A 217 1.16 -6.30 -9.54
C VAL A 217 1.31 -7.56 -10.39
N THR A 218 2.27 -8.43 -10.05
CA THR A 218 2.49 -9.69 -10.78
C THR A 218 1.65 -10.85 -10.24
N SER A 219 0.93 -10.68 -9.13
CA SER A 219 0.07 -11.71 -8.54
C SER A 219 -1.38 -11.63 -9.00
N LEU A 220 -1.80 -10.57 -9.72
CA LEU A 220 -3.15 -10.48 -10.25
C LEU A 220 -3.44 -11.61 -11.24
N THR A 221 -4.51 -12.35 -10.96
CA THR A 221 -4.99 -13.46 -11.78
C THR A 221 -5.80 -12.97 -12.99
N ASP A 222 -5.95 -13.82 -14.00
CA ASP A 222 -6.81 -13.55 -15.16
C ASP A 222 -8.26 -13.19 -14.77
N HIS A 223 -8.77 -13.80 -13.70
CA HIS A 223 -10.11 -13.52 -13.17
C HIS A 223 -10.18 -12.12 -12.53
N GLU A 224 -9.19 -11.74 -11.73
CA GLU A 224 -9.12 -10.41 -11.12
C GLU A 224 -8.95 -9.32 -12.18
N VAL A 225 -8.16 -9.56 -13.23
CA VAL A 225 -8.04 -8.63 -14.36
C VAL A 225 -9.36 -8.48 -15.10
N ALA A 226 -10.10 -9.56 -15.32
CA ALA A 226 -11.42 -9.49 -15.95
C ALA A 226 -12.43 -8.72 -15.07
N SER A 227 -12.41 -8.95 -13.75
CA SER A 227 -13.25 -8.23 -12.79
C SER A 227 -12.93 -6.72 -12.77
N ALA A 228 -11.63 -6.39 -12.72
CA ALA A 228 -11.12 -5.03 -12.79
C ALA A 228 -11.52 -4.31 -14.10
N LEU A 229 -11.42 -4.97 -15.25
CA LEU A 229 -11.90 -4.40 -16.53
C LEU A 229 -13.41 -4.11 -16.49
N GLY A 230 -14.21 -5.00 -15.90
CA GLY A 230 -15.64 -4.74 -15.70
C GLY A 230 -15.92 -3.53 -14.79
N GLU A 231 -15.08 -3.30 -13.79
CA GLU A 231 -15.14 -2.10 -12.95
C GLU A 231 -14.77 -0.82 -13.70
N LEU A 232 -13.68 -0.86 -14.49
CA LEU A 232 -13.24 0.25 -15.33
C LEU A 232 -14.28 0.62 -16.40
N MET A 233 -15.02 -0.38 -16.92
CA MET A 233 -16.15 -0.14 -17.81
C MET A 233 -17.31 0.58 -17.11
N ARG A 234 -17.66 0.16 -15.88
CA ARG A 234 -18.69 0.86 -15.09
C ARG A 234 -18.27 2.29 -14.72
N ALA A 235 -16.99 2.52 -14.51
CA ALA A 235 -16.42 3.84 -14.28
C ALA A 235 -16.31 4.69 -15.55
N GLY A 236 -16.65 4.15 -16.72
CA GLY A 236 -16.61 4.87 -17.99
C GLY A 236 -15.19 5.21 -18.47
N LEU A 237 -14.18 4.41 -18.10
CA LEU A 237 -12.78 4.57 -18.54
C LEU A 237 -12.42 3.66 -19.72
N VAL A 238 -13.07 2.50 -19.81
CA VAL A 238 -12.83 1.48 -20.83
C VAL A 238 -14.17 1.03 -21.41
N GLU A 239 -14.22 0.62 -22.66
CA GLU A 239 -15.38 -0.01 -23.27
C GLU A 239 -14.96 -1.20 -24.15
N THR A 240 -15.91 -2.07 -24.49
CA THR A 240 -15.66 -3.17 -25.41
C THR A 240 -15.61 -2.64 -26.84
N ALA A 241 -14.53 -2.94 -27.56
CA ALA A 241 -14.40 -2.56 -28.95
C ALA A 241 -15.44 -3.28 -29.82
N ALA A 242 -16.02 -2.57 -30.78
CA ALA A 242 -16.99 -3.15 -31.71
C ALA A 242 -16.37 -4.26 -32.58
N GLU A 243 -17.19 -5.26 -32.93
CA GLU A 243 -16.93 -6.20 -34.04
C GLU A 243 -15.70 -7.14 -33.90
N SER A 244 -15.29 -7.51 -32.69
CA SER A 244 -14.22 -8.51 -32.50
C SER A 244 -14.75 -9.88 -32.05
N ARG A 245 -14.26 -10.96 -32.67
CA ARG A 245 -14.54 -12.35 -32.23
C ARG A 245 -13.89 -12.67 -30.88
N ILE A 246 -12.82 -11.95 -30.54
CA ILE A 246 -12.09 -12.07 -29.28
C ILE A 246 -12.39 -10.80 -28.47
N PRO A 247 -12.69 -10.90 -27.16
CA PRO A 247 -12.92 -9.70 -26.33
C PRO A 247 -11.73 -8.74 -26.43
N ARG A 248 -11.94 -7.60 -27.10
CA ARG A 248 -11.02 -6.48 -27.17
C ARG A 248 -11.68 -5.27 -26.54
N TYR A 249 -10.85 -4.40 -26.01
CA TYR A 249 -11.26 -3.21 -25.28
C TYR A 249 -10.64 -1.98 -25.92
N GLU A 250 -11.30 -0.84 -25.78
CA GLU A 250 -10.77 0.47 -26.14
C GLU A 250 -11.02 1.47 -25.01
N LEU A 251 -10.31 2.58 -25.05
CA LEU A 251 -10.51 3.67 -24.10
C LEU A 251 -11.71 4.52 -24.51
N THR A 252 -12.58 4.82 -23.55
CA THR A 252 -13.62 5.85 -23.70
C THR A 252 -12.98 7.23 -23.84
N THR A 253 -13.78 8.28 -24.03
CA THR A 253 -13.30 9.67 -24.01
C THR A 253 -12.53 10.00 -22.73
N GLY A 254 -13.04 9.64 -21.55
CA GLY A 254 -12.36 9.89 -20.27
C GLY A 254 -11.06 9.08 -20.13
N GLY A 255 -11.07 7.82 -20.56
CA GLY A 255 -9.85 6.99 -20.60
C GLY A 255 -8.79 7.56 -21.54
N LYS A 256 -9.19 8.10 -22.69
CA LYS A 256 -8.29 8.74 -23.67
C LYS A 256 -7.61 9.98 -23.10
N VAL A 257 -8.32 10.83 -22.35
CA VAL A 257 -7.71 12.00 -21.69
C VAL A 257 -6.60 11.58 -20.71
N LEU A 258 -6.85 10.55 -19.90
CA LEU A 258 -5.85 10.00 -18.98
C LEU A 258 -4.66 9.41 -19.74
N ALA A 259 -4.91 8.61 -20.78
CA ALA A 259 -3.86 8.01 -21.60
C ALA A 259 -3.00 9.05 -22.33
N ASP A 260 -3.62 10.08 -22.91
CA ASP A 260 -2.91 11.16 -23.56
C ASP A 260 -2.07 11.96 -22.55
N GLY A 261 -2.58 12.22 -21.35
CA GLY A 261 -1.79 12.97 -20.37
C GLY A 261 -0.65 12.16 -19.74
N VAL A 262 -0.80 10.84 -19.55
CA VAL A 262 0.31 9.97 -19.16
C VAL A 262 1.34 9.87 -20.28
N LEU A 263 0.90 9.75 -21.53
CA LEU A 263 1.78 9.68 -22.69
C LEU A 263 2.64 10.96 -22.86
N HIS A 264 2.08 12.12 -22.52
CA HIS A 264 2.77 13.41 -22.57
C HIS A 264 3.11 13.91 -21.16
N GLU A 265 3.46 12.98 -20.27
CA GLU A 265 3.87 13.32 -18.91
C GLU A 265 5.17 14.12 -18.90
N VAL A 266 5.18 15.18 -18.08
CA VAL A 266 6.34 16.03 -17.80
C VAL A 266 7.08 15.51 -16.58
N SER A 267 6.35 14.97 -15.60
CA SER A 267 6.93 14.46 -14.36
C SER A 267 5.98 13.51 -13.67
N LYS A 268 6.54 12.62 -12.86
CA LYS A 268 5.79 11.68 -12.02
C LYS A 268 6.33 11.74 -10.60
N VAL A 269 5.44 11.66 -9.61
CA VAL A 269 5.79 11.48 -8.21
C VAL A 269 4.97 10.34 -7.65
N ALA A 270 5.63 9.33 -7.11
CA ALA A 270 4.98 8.25 -6.39
C ALA A 270 5.38 8.28 -4.92
N LEU A 271 4.39 8.19 -4.05
CA LEU A 271 4.52 8.24 -2.61
C LEU A 271 3.84 7.00 -2.01
N GLY A 272 4.60 6.17 -1.32
CA GLY A 272 4.07 5.02 -0.57
C GLY A 272 4.28 5.24 0.92
N VAL A 273 3.22 5.55 1.65
CA VAL A 273 3.22 5.88 3.07
C VAL A 273 2.90 4.63 3.88
N THR A 274 3.77 4.25 4.81
CA THR A 274 3.57 3.11 5.72
C THR A 274 3.48 3.59 7.16
N GLU A 275 2.42 3.17 7.87
CA GLU A 275 2.17 3.52 9.28
C GLU A 275 1.67 2.28 10.04
N PRO A 276 2.05 2.10 11.32
CA PRO A 276 1.46 1.06 12.17
C PRO A 276 -0.02 1.34 12.42
N GLN A 277 -0.86 0.32 12.29
CA GLN A 277 -2.28 0.36 12.61
C GLN A 277 -2.54 -0.05 14.06
N ALA A 278 -3.76 0.22 14.55
CA ALA A 278 -4.15 -0.07 15.93
C ALA A 278 -4.12 -1.58 16.27
N ASP A 279 -4.21 -2.45 15.28
CA ASP A 279 -4.12 -3.91 15.40
C ASP A 279 -2.66 -4.43 15.36
N GLY A 280 -1.68 -3.53 15.25
CA GLY A 280 -0.25 -3.85 15.12
C GLY A 280 0.19 -4.24 13.71
N GLN A 281 -0.72 -4.29 12.73
CA GLN A 281 -0.36 -4.48 11.32
C GLN A 281 0.20 -3.19 10.73
N LEU A 282 0.89 -3.30 9.59
CA LEU A 282 1.36 -2.14 8.85
C LEU A 282 0.34 -1.77 7.77
N GLY A 283 -0.25 -0.60 7.89
CA GLY A 283 -1.07 0.01 6.84
C GLY A 283 -0.16 0.66 5.81
N ARG A 284 -0.55 0.58 4.53
CA ARG A 284 0.17 1.25 3.45
C ARG A 284 -0.76 1.88 2.44
N ASP A 285 -0.56 3.18 2.23
CA ASP A 285 -1.26 3.99 1.25
C ASP A 285 -0.28 4.37 0.14
N ILE A 286 -0.71 4.30 -1.11
CA ILE A 286 0.11 4.58 -2.28
C ILE A 286 -0.60 5.62 -3.14
N VAL A 287 0.16 6.63 -3.53
CA VAL A 287 -0.28 7.71 -4.40
C VAL A 287 0.73 7.84 -5.53
N LEU A 288 0.25 7.77 -6.77
CA LEU A 288 0.99 8.15 -7.96
C LEU A 288 0.37 9.41 -8.55
N LEU A 289 1.18 10.46 -8.67
CA LEU A 289 0.85 11.73 -9.29
C LEU A 289 1.55 11.80 -10.64
N VAL A 290 0.79 12.03 -11.71
CA VAL A 290 1.32 12.18 -13.07
C VAL A 290 0.95 13.55 -13.60
N ARG A 291 1.95 14.38 -13.86
CA ARG A 291 1.77 15.70 -14.47
C ARG A 291 1.91 15.57 -15.97
N SER A 292 0.88 15.94 -16.73
CA SER A 292 0.95 16.13 -18.19
C SER A 292 1.29 17.58 -18.53
N THR A 293 1.06 18.04 -19.77
CA THR A 293 1.13 19.48 -20.10
C THR A 293 -0.02 20.27 -19.47
N TYR A 294 -1.21 19.67 -19.34
CA TYR A 294 -2.44 20.39 -18.95
C TYR A 294 -3.10 19.85 -17.69
N HIS A 295 -2.81 18.61 -17.30
CA HIS A 295 -3.48 17.95 -16.18
C HIS A 295 -2.49 17.50 -15.13
N LEU A 296 -2.99 17.29 -13.92
CA LEU A 296 -2.34 16.55 -12.86
C LEU A 296 -3.26 15.40 -12.47
N PHE A 297 -2.84 14.17 -12.72
CA PHE A 297 -3.63 12.99 -12.39
C PHE A 297 -3.14 12.35 -11.10
N LEU A 298 -4.10 11.85 -10.32
CA LEU A 298 -3.92 11.08 -9.11
C LEU A 298 -4.36 9.64 -9.35
N PHE A 299 -3.51 8.69 -8.99
CA PHE A 299 -3.83 7.27 -8.86
C PHE A 299 -3.55 6.87 -7.40
N ALA A 300 -4.59 6.72 -6.60
CA ALA A 300 -4.49 6.42 -5.18
C ALA A 300 -4.92 4.97 -4.88
N MET A 301 -4.26 4.31 -3.94
CA MET A 301 -4.54 2.95 -3.47
C MET A 301 -4.34 2.88 -1.96
N ALA A 302 -5.33 2.39 -1.24
CA ALA A 302 -5.32 2.20 0.21
C ALA A 302 -6.05 0.88 0.53
N GLY A 303 -5.28 -0.15 0.90
CA GLY A 303 -5.81 -1.50 1.08
C GLY A 303 -6.49 -2.04 -0.19
N GLN A 304 -7.79 -2.33 -0.10
CA GLN A 304 -8.60 -2.84 -1.23
C GLN A 304 -9.29 -1.73 -2.05
N THR A 305 -9.17 -0.47 -1.61
CA THR A 305 -9.82 0.67 -2.25
C THR A 305 -8.81 1.51 -3.02
N GLY A 306 -9.23 2.07 -4.14
CA GLY A 306 -8.44 2.97 -4.96
C GLY A 306 -9.29 4.08 -5.57
N ALA A 307 -8.61 5.04 -6.18
CA ALA A 307 -9.26 6.14 -6.88
C ALA A 307 -8.37 6.64 -8.03
N ILE A 308 -9.03 7.16 -9.06
CA ILE A 308 -8.40 7.93 -10.13
C ILE A 308 -9.08 9.28 -10.19
N ALA A 309 -8.30 10.36 -10.18
CA ALA A 309 -8.83 11.71 -10.28
C ALA A 309 -7.89 12.63 -11.08
N ALA A 310 -8.44 13.66 -11.71
CA ALA A 310 -7.68 14.87 -12.03
C ALA A 310 -7.70 15.77 -10.79
N LEU A 311 -6.57 16.41 -10.49
CA LEU A 311 -6.42 17.32 -9.36
C LEU A 311 -6.14 18.73 -9.85
N ASP A 312 -6.71 19.72 -9.18
CA ASP A 312 -6.20 21.08 -9.20
C ASP A 312 -5.06 21.28 -8.16
N GLN A 313 -4.61 22.53 -8.01
CA GLN A 313 -3.52 22.87 -7.09
C GLN A 313 -3.92 22.75 -5.61
N ASP A 314 -5.16 23.10 -5.28
CA ASP A 314 -5.66 23.07 -3.90
C ASP A 314 -5.92 21.62 -3.46
N GLU A 315 -6.46 20.80 -4.36
CA GLU A 315 -6.65 19.36 -4.16
C GLU A 315 -5.32 18.62 -4.03
N LEU A 316 -4.29 18.99 -4.82
CA LEU A 316 -2.93 18.48 -4.62
C LEU A 316 -2.41 18.85 -3.23
N ALA A 317 -2.52 20.11 -2.83
CA ALA A 317 -2.05 20.57 -1.53
C ALA A 317 -2.75 19.84 -0.38
N ALA A 318 -4.08 19.67 -0.46
CA ALA A 318 -4.86 18.90 0.51
C ALA A 318 -4.44 17.43 0.56
N SER A 319 -4.24 16.80 -0.60
CA SER A 319 -3.81 15.41 -0.71
C SER A 319 -2.41 15.19 -0.10
N LEU A 320 -1.46 16.08 -0.40
CA LEU A 320 -0.11 16.01 0.17
C LEU A 320 -0.11 16.31 1.66
N HIS A 321 -0.91 17.28 2.11
CA HIS A 321 -1.07 17.56 3.53
C HIS A 321 -1.57 16.33 4.30
N PHE A 322 -2.57 15.63 3.75
CA PHE A 322 -3.08 14.40 4.35
C PHE A 322 -2.02 13.28 4.36
N ALA A 323 -1.36 13.02 3.23
CA ALA A 323 -0.38 11.94 3.10
C ALA A 323 0.86 12.17 3.99
N LEU A 324 1.33 13.41 4.09
CA LEU A 324 2.54 13.80 4.81
C LEU A 324 2.30 14.22 6.26
N ARG A 325 1.05 14.14 6.75
CA ARG A 325 0.72 14.45 8.15
C ARG A 325 1.63 13.69 9.11
N PRO A 326 2.07 14.29 10.23
CA PRO A 326 2.83 13.57 11.24
C PRO A 326 2.08 12.34 11.74
N PRO A 327 2.79 11.28 12.17
CA PRO A 327 2.15 10.13 12.78
C PRO A 327 1.34 10.57 13.99
N SER A 328 0.14 10.01 14.14
CA SER A 328 -0.60 10.23 15.38
C SER A 328 0.15 9.50 16.51
N PRO A 329 0.29 10.10 17.70
CA PRO A 329 0.85 9.37 18.83
C PRO A 329 0.03 8.08 19.01
N PRO A 330 0.67 6.93 19.27
CA PRO A 330 -0.05 5.68 19.44
C PRO A 330 -1.15 5.90 20.47
N PRO A 331 -2.38 5.40 20.24
CA PRO A 331 -3.43 5.53 21.22
C PRO A 331 -2.86 5.00 22.52
N ILE A 332 -2.82 5.86 23.55
CA ILE A 332 -2.38 5.44 24.88
C ILE A 332 -3.34 4.32 25.23
N VAL A 333 -2.88 3.07 25.12
CA VAL A 333 -3.57 1.90 25.63
C VAL A 333 -3.57 2.17 27.12
N ARG A 334 -4.62 2.85 27.59
CA ARG A 334 -4.90 2.96 29.00
C ARG A 334 -5.06 1.52 29.40
N GLU A 335 -4.02 0.98 30.02
CA GLU A 335 -4.07 -0.28 30.74
C GLU A 335 -5.42 -0.25 31.45
N PRO A 336 -6.35 -1.15 31.09
CA PRO A 336 -7.74 -1.04 31.49
C PRO A 336 -7.71 -0.78 32.98
N ALA A 337 -8.18 0.42 33.38
CA ALA A 337 -7.98 0.93 34.72
C ALA A 337 -8.28 -0.22 35.67
N PRO A 338 -7.33 -0.60 36.55
CA PRO A 338 -7.40 -1.82 37.33
C PRO A 338 -8.81 -1.94 37.83
N VAL A 339 -9.54 -2.94 37.33
CA VAL A 339 -10.96 -3.13 37.64
C VAL A 339 -11.04 -3.00 39.14
N ALA A 340 -11.64 -1.90 39.62
CA ALA A 340 -11.65 -1.58 41.03
C ALA A 340 -12.13 -2.84 41.74
N ALA A 341 -11.35 -3.30 42.72
CA ALA A 341 -11.67 -4.50 43.49
C ALA A 341 -13.17 -4.44 43.83
N PRO A 342 -13.95 -5.48 43.48
CA PRO A 342 -15.40 -5.41 43.53
C PRO A 342 -15.82 -4.92 44.91
N GLU A 343 -16.42 -3.72 44.94
CA GLU A 343 -17.12 -3.22 46.11
C GLU A 343 -18.09 -4.32 46.55
N PRO A 344 -18.14 -4.71 47.84
CA PRO A 344 -19.11 -5.69 48.31
C PRO A 344 -20.50 -5.26 47.82
N PRO A 345 -21.26 -6.16 47.17
CA PRO A 345 -22.41 -5.79 46.37
C PRO A 345 -23.44 -5.05 47.23
N ALA A 346 -23.49 -3.72 47.07
CA ALA A 346 -24.74 -3.01 47.23
C ALA A 346 -25.71 -3.65 46.24
N THR A 347 -26.85 -4.10 46.74
CA THR A 347 -27.88 -4.84 45.99
C THR A 347 -28.42 -3.97 44.86
N ALA A 348 -27.69 -3.90 43.76
CA ALA A 348 -28.12 -3.28 42.53
C ALA A 348 -29.24 -4.15 41.98
N ALA A 349 -30.41 -3.53 41.80
CA ALA A 349 -31.54 -4.16 41.14
C ALA A 349 -31.06 -4.77 39.81
N ALA A 350 -31.41 -6.05 39.60
CA ALA A 350 -31.04 -6.79 38.41
C ALA A 350 -31.32 -5.92 37.17
N PRO A 351 -30.33 -5.74 36.26
CA PRO A 351 -30.60 -5.08 34.99
C PRO A 351 -31.78 -5.78 34.33
N PRO A 352 -32.73 -5.01 33.75
CA PRO A 352 -33.90 -5.58 33.11
C PRO A 352 -33.46 -6.63 32.08
N PRO A 353 -34.13 -7.80 32.01
CA PRO A 353 -33.78 -8.85 31.07
C PRO A 353 -33.78 -8.25 29.66
N LEU A 354 -32.67 -8.46 28.93
CA LEU A 354 -32.57 -8.08 27.54
C LEU A 354 -33.76 -8.66 26.77
N PRO A 355 -34.40 -7.88 25.87
CA PRO A 355 -35.52 -8.39 25.10
C PRO A 355 -35.08 -9.64 24.33
N ALA A 356 -35.91 -10.69 24.40
CA ALA A 356 -35.68 -11.92 23.66
C ALA A 356 -35.65 -11.61 22.15
N LYS A 357 -34.65 -12.16 21.45
CA LYS A 357 -34.50 -11.98 20.00
C LYS A 357 -35.31 -13.04 19.26
N ASP A 358 -36.12 -12.61 18.32
CA ASP A 358 -36.83 -13.48 17.40
C ASP A 358 -35.92 -13.87 16.23
N TRP A 359 -35.78 -15.18 16.01
CA TRP A 359 -35.00 -15.74 14.93
C TRP A 359 -35.88 -16.41 13.87
N TYR A 360 -35.46 -16.31 12.62
CA TYR A 360 -36.08 -16.97 11.48
C TYR A 360 -35.04 -17.84 10.77
N VAL A 361 -35.45 -19.03 10.35
CA VAL A 361 -34.58 -20.05 9.75
C VAL A 361 -35.20 -20.57 8.46
N ILE A 362 -34.41 -20.67 7.39
CA ILE A 362 -34.82 -21.32 6.14
C ILE A 362 -33.92 -22.54 5.92
N HIS A 363 -34.52 -23.72 5.97
CA HIS A 363 -33.85 -24.99 5.71
C HIS A 363 -34.69 -25.82 4.72
N ALA A 364 -34.04 -26.35 3.67
CA ALA A 364 -34.70 -27.11 2.61
C ALA A 364 -35.92 -26.41 1.99
N GLY A 365 -35.85 -25.09 1.82
CA GLY A 365 -36.93 -24.27 1.27
C GLY A 365 -38.12 -24.03 2.21
N GLN A 366 -38.09 -24.58 3.44
CA GLN A 366 -39.10 -24.30 4.47
C GLN A 366 -38.61 -23.21 5.42
N SER A 367 -39.39 -22.14 5.54
CA SER A 367 -39.17 -21.10 6.55
C SER A 367 -39.83 -21.50 7.87
N ARG A 368 -39.10 -21.36 8.98
CA ARG A 368 -39.58 -21.54 10.35
C ARG A 368 -39.18 -20.31 11.17
N GLY A 369 -40.14 -19.72 11.87
CA GLY A 369 -39.93 -18.54 12.73
C GLY A 369 -41.25 -17.83 13.05
N PRO A 370 -41.29 -16.95 14.07
CA PRO A 370 -40.19 -16.63 14.97
C PRO A 370 -39.92 -17.77 15.98
N ILE A 371 -38.65 -18.06 16.25
CA ILE A 371 -38.20 -18.96 17.32
C ILE A 371 -37.23 -18.21 18.24
N ASP A 372 -37.21 -18.54 19.53
CA ASP A 372 -36.25 -17.95 20.47
C ASP A 372 -34.83 -18.50 20.24
N GLU A 373 -33.83 -17.74 20.69
CA GLU A 373 -32.41 -18.09 20.53
C GLU A 373 -32.05 -19.43 21.18
N ALA A 374 -32.65 -19.78 22.32
CA ALA A 374 -32.38 -21.05 22.98
C ALA A 374 -32.92 -22.24 22.17
N THR A 375 -34.05 -22.08 21.50
CA THR A 375 -34.61 -23.06 20.56
C THR A 375 -33.74 -23.17 19.31
N LEU A 376 -33.27 -22.05 18.76
CA LEU A 376 -32.33 -22.05 17.62
C LEU A 376 -31.04 -22.80 17.96
N LEU A 377 -30.41 -22.51 19.10
CA LEU A 377 -29.17 -23.16 19.54
C LEU A 377 -29.33 -24.68 19.71
N LYS A 378 -30.51 -25.15 20.14
CA LYS A 378 -30.82 -26.59 20.19
C LYS A 378 -31.00 -27.23 18.81
N MET A 379 -31.42 -26.46 17.81
CA MET A 379 -31.60 -26.95 16.43
C MET A 379 -30.29 -26.97 15.65
N LEU A 380 -29.34 -26.07 15.94
CA LEU A 380 -28.09 -25.92 15.17
C LEU A 380 -27.30 -27.23 14.93
N PRO A 381 -27.17 -28.18 15.88
CA PRO A 381 -26.45 -29.44 15.63
C PRO A 381 -27.10 -30.31 14.54
N SER A 382 -28.37 -30.11 14.24
CA SER A 382 -29.14 -30.86 13.23
C SER A 382 -29.31 -30.13 11.90
N LEU A 383 -28.94 -28.85 11.82
CA LEU A 383 -29.06 -28.03 10.63
C LEU A 383 -27.75 -28.09 9.82
N PRO A 384 -27.81 -28.17 8.48
CA PRO A 384 -26.62 -28.05 7.66
C PRO A 384 -26.11 -26.61 7.62
N ALA A 385 -24.83 -26.44 7.29
CA ALA A 385 -24.13 -25.16 7.40
C ALA A 385 -24.67 -24.06 6.48
N GLU A 386 -25.26 -24.45 5.35
CA GLU A 386 -25.92 -23.57 4.37
C GLU A 386 -27.33 -23.12 4.78
N THR A 387 -27.80 -23.51 5.97
CA THR A 387 -29.08 -23.04 6.51
C THR A 387 -29.03 -21.52 6.69
N LEU A 388 -29.99 -20.81 6.09
CA LEU A 388 -30.09 -19.37 6.20
C LEU A 388 -30.80 -19.00 7.51
N VAL A 389 -30.23 -18.05 8.24
CA VAL A 389 -30.77 -17.49 9.47
C VAL A 389 -30.90 -15.98 9.33
N TRP A 390 -31.88 -15.41 10.02
CA TRP A 390 -32.07 -13.98 10.08
C TRP A 390 -32.66 -13.57 11.43
N ASN A 391 -32.25 -12.40 11.91
CA ASN A 391 -32.89 -11.67 13.00
C ASN A 391 -32.77 -10.15 12.69
N GLN A 392 -33.38 -9.31 13.51
CA GLN A 392 -33.38 -7.86 13.32
C GLN A 392 -31.99 -7.18 13.39
N ASP A 393 -30.99 -7.84 13.98
CA ASP A 393 -29.63 -7.32 14.14
C ASP A 393 -28.72 -7.69 12.95
N LEU A 394 -29.17 -8.60 12.07
CA LEU A 394 -28.43 -9.03 10.89
C LEU A 394 -28.82 -8.19 9.66
N PRO A 395 -27.84 -7.74 8.84
CA PRO A 395 -28.10 -6.85 7.71
C PRO A 395 -28.92 -7.50 6.58
N ASN A 396 -28.88 -8.82 6.47
CA ASN A 396 -29.58 -9.64 5.49
C ASN A 396 -29.64 -11.09 5.97
N TRP A 397 -30.32 -11.97 5.23
CA TRP A 397 -30.25 -13.42 5.46
C TRP A 397 -28.80 -13.89 5.28
N MET A 398 -28.26 -14.53 6.31
CA MET A 398 -26.89 -15.04 6.33
C MET A 398 -26.91 -16.54 6.59
N THR A 399 -25.89 -17.27 6.17
CA THR A 399 -25.77 -18.66 6.60
C THR A 399 -25.53 -18.74 8.11
N ALA A 400 -25.98 -19.81 8.77
CA ALA A 400 -25.77 -20.02 10.20
C ALA A 400 -24.28 -19.93 10.59
N ARG A 401 -23.38 -20.26 9.67
CA ARG A 401 -21.93 -20.11 9.84
C ARG A 401 -21.47 -18.65 9.79
N GLU A 402 -21.89 -17.89 8.80
CA GLU A 402 -21.52 -16.47 8.67
C GLU A 402 -22.09 -15.63 9.83
N ALA A 403 -23.25 -16.02 10.36
CA ALA A 403 -23.84 -15.42 11.56
C ALA A 403 -23.13 -15.81 12.87
N GLY A 404 -22.07 -16.63 12.82
CA GLY A 404 -21.30 -17.04 14.00
C GLY A 404 -22.00 -18.03 14.92
N LEU A 405 -23.13 -18.62 14.49
CA LEU A 405 -23.90 -19.56 15.30
C LEU A 405 -23.30 -20.97 15.30
N MET A 406 -22.56 -21.32 14.25
CA MET A 406 -21.87 -22.62 14.14
C MET A 406 -20.36 -22.44 14.25
N PRO A 407 -19.65 -23.39 14.90
CA PRO A 407 -18.19 -23.36 14.92
C PRO A 407 -17.64 -23.42 13.49
N ALA A 408 -16.56 -22.67 13.24
CA ALA A 408 -15.83 -22.77 11.97
C ALA A 408 -15.41 -24.23 11.75
N PRO A 409 -15.50 -24.76 10.50
CA PRO A 409 -15.02 -26.10 10.22
C PRO A 409 -13.55 -26.18 10.62
N ALA A 410 -13.13 -27.29 11.22
CA ALA A 410 -11.71 -27.50 11.52
C ALA A 410 -10.90 -27.31 10.24
N VAL A 411 -10.08 -26.27 10.21
CA VAL A 411 -9.21 -25.97 9.06
C VAL A 411 -8.21 -27.11 8.94
N GLN A 412 -8.38 -27.96 7.94
CA GLN A 412 -7.41 -29.01 7.67
C GLN A 412 -6.19 -28.37 7.03
N VAL A 413 -5.06 -28.39 7.71
CA VAL A 413 -3.76 -27.95 7.16
C VAL A 413 -2.97 -29.15 6.68
N CYS A 414 -2.25 -28.99 5.57
CA CYS A 414 -1.38 -30.04 5.07
C CYS A 414 -0.26 -30.31 6.06
N ALA A 415 -0.17 -31.54 6.56
CA ALA A 415 0.89 -31.95 7.49
C ALA A 415 2.31 -31.78 6.91
N ARG A 416 2.47 -31.69 5.59
CA ARG A 416 3.78 -31.51 4.94
C ARG A 416 4.14 -30.05 4.70
N CYS A 417 3.23 -29.23 4.18
CA CYS A 417 3.55 -27.86 3.75
C CYS A 417 2.79 -26.76 4.50
N GLY A 418 1.91 -27.10 5.44
CA GLY A 418 1.13 -26.12 6.23
C GLY A 418 0.02 -25.40 5.47
N THR A 419 -0.11 -25.61 4.15
CA THR A 419 -1.17 -24.98 3.35
C THR A 419 -2.56 -25.47 3.79
N VAL A 420 -3.51 -24.54 3.93
CA VAL A 420 -4.93 -24.83 4.18
C VAL A 420 -5.48 -25.70 3.04
N ARG A 421 -6.13 -26.80 3.38
CA ARG A 421 -6.69 -27.77 2.44
C ARG A 421 -8.21 -27.67 2.42
N ASP A 422 -8.76 -27.86 1.23
CA ASP A 422 -10.17 -28.16 1.06
C ASP A 422 -10.44 -29.59 1.58
N PRO A 423 -11.41 -29.80 2.49
CA PRO A 423 -11.73 -31.12 3.01
C PRO A 423 -12.13 -32.15 1.94
N ASN A 424 -12.59 -31.71 0.77
CA ASN A 424 -12.98 -32.61 -0.33
C ASN A 424 -11.80 -33.00 -1.25
N GLN A 425 -10.60 -32.45 -1.07
CA GLN A 425 -9.44 -32.75 -1.92
C GLN A 425 -8.65 -33.98 -1.44
N ARG A 426 -8.61 -35.02 -2.28
CA ARG A 426 -7.83 -36.26 -2.03
C ARG A 426 -6.31 -36.03 -1.89
N PHE A 427 -5.79 -34.98 -2.52
CA PHE A 427 -4.37 -34.63 -2.53
C PHE A 427 -4.18 -33.16 -2.18
N CYS A 428 -3.05 -32.81 -1.56
CA CYS A 428 -2.75 -31.39 -1.31
C CYS A 428 -2.44 -30.73 -2.66
N ALA A 429 -3.20 -29.70 -3.03
CA ALA A 429 -2.99 -28.97 -4.28
C ALA A 429 -1.57 -28.38 -4.41
N ASN A 430 -0.90 -28.09 -3.30
CA ASN A 430 0.45 -27.54 -3.29
C ASN A 430 1.54 -28.62 -3.40
N CYS A 431 1.49 -29.68 -2.57
CA CYS A 431 2.60 -30.65 -2.47
C CYS A 431 2.26 -32.09 -2.87
N GLY A 432 1.03 -32.36 -3.32
CA GLY A 432 0.58 -33.67 -3.78
C GLY A 432 0.41 -34.74 -2.69
N LEU A 433 0.51 -34.40 -1.40
CA LEU A 433 0.40 -35.40 -0.32
C LEU A 433 -1.04 -35.97 -0.26
N PRO A 434 -1.23 -37.30 -0.36
CA PRO A 434 -2.54 -37.93 -0.20
C PRO A 434 -3.09 -37.72 1.22
N GLN A 435 -4.41 -37.68 1.37
CA GLN A 435 -5.05 -37.76 2.69
C GLN A 435 -4.98 -39.21 3.20
N GLY A 436 -4.52 -39.39 4.44
CA GLY A 436 -4.50 -40.67 5.13
C GLY A 436 -5.86 -41.03 5.71
#